data_AF-A0A2G9ZNI5-F1
#
_entry.id   AF-A0A2G9ZNI5-F1
#
_cell.length_a   1.000
_cell.length_b   1.000
_cell.length_c   1.000
_cell.angle_alpha   90.00
_cell.angle_beta   90.00
_cell.angle_gamma   90.00
#
_symmetry.space_group_name_H-M   'P 1'
#
loop_
_entity.id
_entity.type
_entity.pdbx_description
1 polymer ?
#
loop_
_entity_poly.entity_id
_entity_poly.type
_entity_poly.pdbx_seq_one_letter_code
_entity_poly.pdbx_strand_id
1 'polypeptide(L)'
;MVGYPVDNEEYKKRAQEILDVLPSSPLNFICKSKEAELIKYASNCFLFLKVIYANIFYDLARKEGSDWQKIKTGLSADPRIGTSHLNPVHASGTDISTGRGAGGNCFIKDFAALRLYAEELGIDTLSLDFLKIAESKNIDLLKNSDKDLDLIQKIYGDI
;
A
#
# COMPACT_ATOMS: atom_id res chain seq x y z
N MET A 1 6.80 -9.66 14.34
CA MET A 1 8.20 -9.13 14.34
C MET A 1 8.33 -8.08 15.43
N VAL A 2 9.48 -7.94 16.05
CA VAL A 2 9.76 -6.91 17.07
C VAL A 2 11.06 -6.18 16.72
N GLY A 3 11.01 -4.84 16.72
CA GLY A 3 12.14 -3.98 16.41
C GLY A 3 13.00 -3.65 17.64
N TYR A 4 14.33 -3.68 17.51
CA TYR A 4 15.26 -3.16 18.51
C TYR A 4 15.90 -1.82 18.04
N PRO A 5 15.98 -0.80 18.90
CA PRO A 5 16.41 0.55 18.50
C PRO A 5 17.94 0.71 18.45
N VAL A 6 18.68 -0.08 19.23
CA VAL A 6 20.15 -0.06 19.30
C VAL A 6 20.66 -1.48 19.07
N ASP A 7 21.66 -1.61 18.21
CA ASP A 7 22.23 -2.91 17.83
C ASP A 7 23.21 -3.41 18.91
N ASN A 8 22.66 -3.96 19.99
CA ASN A 8 23.42 -4.61 21.06
C ASN A 8 22.63 -5.78 21.68
N GLU A 9 23.32 -6.60 22.48
CA GLU A 9 22.73 -7.81 23.07
C GLU A 9 21.60 -7.52 24.07
N GLU A 10 21.70 -6.41 24.82
CA GLU A 10 20.66 -6.02 25.76
C GLU A 10 19.32 -5.77 25.06
N TYR A 11 19.30 -4.96 24.00
CA TYR A 11 18.09 -4.63 23.28
C TYR A 11 17.57 -5.81 22.44
N LYS A 12 18.46 -6.65 21.90
CA LYS A 12 18.05 -7.90 21.22
C LYS A 12 17.36 -8.85 22.19
N LYS A 13 17.89 -9.01 23.39
CA LYS A 13 17.26 -9.82 24.45
C LYS A 13 15.88 -9.28 24.83
N ARG A 14 15.75 -7.97 25.06
CA ARG A 14 14.45 -7.36 25.36
C ARG A 14 13.44 -7.52 24.20
N ALA A 15 13.88 -7.39 22.95
CA ALA A 15 13.02 -7.63 21.80
C ALA A 15 12.54 -9.09 21.73
N GLN A 16 13.40 -10.05 22.10
CA GLN A 16 13.03 -11.46 22.18
C GLN A 16 12.01 -11.71 23.30
N GLU A 17 12.20 -11.13 24.50
CA GLU A 17 11.25 -11.25 25.61
C GLU A 17 9.85 -10.73 25.23
N ILE A 18 9.78 -9.64 24.46
CA ILE A 18 8.51 -9.14 23.90
C ILE A 18 7.94 -10.13 22.89
N LEU A 19 8.76 -10.66 21.98
CA LEU A 19 8.32 -11.59 20.96
C LEU A 19 7.72 -12.88 21.58
N ASP A 20 8.28 -13.34 22.68
CA ASP A 20 7.87 -14.57 23.37
C ASP A 20 6.48 -14.48 24.04
N VAL A 21 6.01 -13.26 24.34
CA VAL A 21 4.67 -13.04 24.93
C VAL A 21 3.60 -12.69 23.89
N LEU A 22 4.00 -12.45 22.63
CA LEU A 22 3.05 -12.16 21.56
C LEU A 22 2.38 -13.45 21.04
N PRO A 23 1.16 -13.37 20.48
CA PRO A 23 0.52 -14.51 19.85
C PRO A 23 1.36 -15.12 18.72
N SER A 24 1.19 -16.42 18.49
CA SER A 24 1.84 -17.10 17.37
C SER A 24 1.43 -16.49 16.03
N SER A 25 2.39 -16.37 15.13
CA SER A 25 2.26 -15.80 13.79
C SER A 25 3.05 -16.69 12.83
N PRO A 26 2.66 -16.82 11.55
CA PRO A 26 3.43 -17.56 10.54
C PRO A 26 4.88 -17.09 10.40
N LEU A 27 5.18 -15.85 10.80
CA LEU A 27 6.53 -15.30 10.79
C LEU A 27 6.79 -14.47 12.07
N ASN A 28 7.77 -14.92 12.85
CA ASN A 28 8.22 -14.30 14.09
C ASN A 28 9.75 -14.16 14.07
N PHE A 29 10.24 -12.92 14.13
CA PHE A 29 11.66 -12.59 14.18
C PHE A 29 11.88 -11.22 14.81
N ILE A 30 13.10 -10.96 15.27
CA ILE A 30 13.56 -9.65 15.73
C ILE A 30 14.40 -8.97 14.63
N CYS A 31 14.31 -7.66 14.52
CA CYS A 31 15.04 -6.86 13.52
C CYS A 31 15.31 -5.45 14.07
N LYS A 32 16.02 -4.59 13.34
CA LYS A 32 16.19 -3.18 13.75
C LYS A 32 14.84 -2.46 13.67
N SER A 33 14.60 -1.48 14.55
CA SER A 33 13.35 -0.72 14.54
C SER A 33 13.05 -0.09 13.17
N LYS A 34 14.07 0.47 12.50
CA LYS A 34 13.95 1.01 11.14
C LYS A 34 13.55 -0.03 10.09
N GLU A 35 14.01 -1.28 10.25
CA GLU A 35 13.64 -2.37 9.35
C GLU A 35 12.17 -2.76 9.55
N ALA A 36 11.72 -2.86 10.80
CA ALA A 36 10.32 -3.13 11.13
C ALA A 36 9.38 -2.03 10.58
N GLU A 37 9.76 -0.76 10.75
CA GLU A 37 9.05 0.39 10.20
C GLU A 37 8.94 0.31 8.66
N LEU A 38 10.07 0.07 7.98
CA LEU A 38 10.08 -0.05 6.52
C LEU A 38 9.27 -1.24 6.02
N ILE A 39 9.29 -2.40 6.68
CA ILE A 39 8.48 -3.55 6.29
C ILE A 39 6.98 -3.19 6.30
N LYS A 40 6.52 -2.42 7.29
CA LYS A 40 5.13 -1.97 7.36
C LYS A 40 4.77 -1.08 6.17
N TYR A 41 5.58 -0.06 5.88
CA TYR A 41 5.33 0.84 4.74
C TYR A 41 5.43 0.10 3.41
N ALA A 42 6.46 -0.73 3.22
CA ALA A 42 6.65 -1.52 2.00
C ALA A 42 5.45 -2.42 1.71
N SER A 43 4.92 -3.11 2.73
CA SER A 43 3.76 -3.99 2.59
C SER A 43 2.51 -3.22 2.16
N ASN A 44 2.19 -2.11 2.84
CA ASN A 44 1.02 -1.28 2.52
C ASN A 44 1.16 -0.62 1.14
N CYS A 45 2.34 -0.10 0.81
CA CYS A 45 2.58 0.56 -0.47
C CYS A 45 2.56 -0.43 -1.65
N PHE A 46 3.01 -1.67 -1.44
CA PHE A 46 2.85 -2.72 -2.45
C PHE A 46 1.38 -3.02 -2.76
N LEU A 47 0.54 -3.15 -1.72
CA LEU A 47 -0.89 -3.37 -1.90
C LEU A 47 -1.60 -2.17 -2.56
N PHE A 48 -1.20 -0.94 -2.21
CA PHE A 48 -1.63 0.27 -2.89
C PHE A 48 -1.31 0.23 -4.40
N LEU A 49 -0.06 -0.08 -4.75
CA LEU A 49 0.38 -0.22 -6.15
C LEU A 49 -0.38 -1.34 -6.88
N LYS A 50 -0.69 -2.44 -6.20
CA LYS A 50 -1.47 -3.54 -6.77
C LYS A 50 -2.90 -3.10 -7.15
N VAL A 51 -3.55 -2.26 -6.34
CA VAL A 51 -4.87 -1.69 -6.65
C VAL A 51 -4.80 -0.74 -7.85
N ILE A 52 -3.75 0.09 -7.94
CA ILE A 52 -3.54 0.99 -9.09
C ILE A 52 -3.34 0.17 -10.36
N TYR A 53 -2.46 -0.83 -10.30
CA TYR A 53 -2.21 -1.74 -11.41
C TYR A 53 -3.49 -2.41 -11.90
N ALA A 54 -4.31 -2.93 -10.99
CA ALA A 54 -5.61 -3.52 -11.32
C ALA A 54 -6.54 -2.50 -12.00
N ASN A 55 -6.56 -1.24 -11.55
CA ASN A 55 -7.35 -0.19 -12.17
C ASN A 55 -6.87 0.17 -13.58
N ILE A 56 -5.57 0.18 -13.83
CA ILE A 56 -5.00 0.44 -15.17
C ILE A 56 -5.46 -0.65 -16.15
N PHE A 57 -5.32 -1.92 -15.78
CA PHE A 57 -5.75 -3.03 -16.64
C PHE A 57 -7.28 -3.12 -16.78
N TYR A 58 -8.02 -2.69 -15.77
CA TYR A 58 -9.47 -2.54 -15.88
C TYR A 58 -9.85 -1.54 -16.98
N ASP A 59 -9.17 -0.40 -17.07
CA ASP A 59 -9.41 0.58 -18.13
C ASP A 59 -8.99 0.07 -19.51
N LEU A 60 -7.87 -0.66 -19.60
CA LEU A 60 -7.44 -1.32 -20.83
C LEU A 60 -8.48 -2.33 -21.32
N ALA A 61 -8.93 -3.21 -20.43
CA ALA A 61 -9.93 -4.23 -20.75
C ALA A 61 -11.22 -3.58 -21.27
N ARG A 62 -11.69 -2.50 -20.62
CA ARG A 62 -12.87 -1.76 -21.07
C ARG A 62 -12.70 -1.13 -22.45
N LYS A 63 -11.54 -0.54 -22.73
CA LYS A 63 -11.28 0.11 -24.03
C LYS A 63 -11.15 -0.87 -25.18
N GLU A 64 -10.65 -2.08 -24.90
CA GLU A 64 -10.51 -3.14 -25.91
C GLU A 64 -11.79 -3.98 -26.07
N GLY A 65 -12.73 -3.91 -25.13
CA GLY A 65 -13.94 -4.74 -25.12
C GLY A 65 -13.76 -6.11 -24.44
N SER A 66 -12.69 -6.27 -23.67
CA SER A 66 -12.36 -7.47 -22.90
C SER A 66 -13.09 -7.51 -21.55
N ASP A 67 -13.41 -8.72 -21.07
CA ASP A 67 -14.06 -8.93 -19.77
C ASP A 67 -13.05 -8.94 -18.63
N TRP A 68 -13.11 -7.92 -17.77
CA TRP A 68 -12.26 -7.80 -16.59
C TRP A 68 -12.36 -8.99 -15.65
N GLN A 69 -13.52 -9.61 -15.46
CA GLN A 69 -13.63 -10.73 -14.51
C GLN A 69 -12.83 -11.95 -14.99
N LYS A 70 -12.76 -12.19 -16.30
CA LYS A 70 -11.89 -13.22 -16.88
C LYS A 70 -10.43 -12.90 -16.66
N ILE A 71 -10.01 -11.65 -16.91
CA ILE A 71 -8.63 -11.18 -16.69
C ILE A 71 -8.25 -11.32 -15.21
N LYS A 72 -9.10 -10.84 -14.30
CA LYS A 72 -8.91 -10.94 -12.85
C LYS A 72 -8.75 -12.39 -12.41
N THR A 73 -9.59 -13.28 -12.92
CA THR A 73 -9.53 -14.72 -12.62
C THR A 73 -8.19 -15.29 -13.07
N GLY A 74 -7.75 -15.00 -14.31
CA GLY A 74 -6.45 -15.41 -14.83
C GLY A 74 -5.27 -14.88 -14.00
N LEU A 75 -5.27 -13.59 -13.64
CA LEU A 75 -4.25 -13.01 -12.78
C LEU A 75 -4.22 -13.65 -11.39
N SER A 76 -5.38 -13.89 -10.81
CA SER A 76 -5.50 -14.44 -9.44
C SER A 76 -5.09 -15.90 -9.32
N ALA A 77 -5.07 -16.64 -10.44
CA ALA A 77 -4.63 -18.03 -10.49
C ALA A 77 -3.11 -18.18 -10.31
N ASP A 78 -2.33 -17.12 -10.58
CA ASP A 78 -0.90 -17.11 -10.28
C ASP A 78 -0.70 -16.91 -8.76
N PRO A 79 -0.15 -17.89 -8.03
CA PRO A 79 0.02 -17.80 -6.58
C PRO A 79 0.99 -16.68 -6.15
N ARG A 80 1.84 -16.19 -7.05
CA ARG A 80 2.74 -15.06 -6.78
C ARG A 80 1.99 -13.72 -6.76
N ILE A 81 0.84 -13.65 -7.43
CA ILE A 81 -0.05 -12.49 -7.44
C ILE A 81 -1.09 -12.63 -6.33
N GLY A 82 -1.79 -13.77 -6.31
CA GLY A 82 -2.89 -14.05 -5.38
C GLY A 82 -4.15 -13.21 -5.64
N THR A 83 -5.19 -13.48 -4.85
CA THR A 83 -6.58 -13.01 -5.12
C THR A 83 -6.91 -11.61 -4.58
N SER A 84 -6.13 -11.09 -3.64
CA SER A 84 -6.44 -9.84 -2.93
C SER A 84 -6.14 -8.60 -3.78
N HIS A 85 -6.81 -7.46 -3.51
CA HIS A 85 -6.49 -6.15 -4.11
C HIS A 85 -6.54 -6.08 -5.64
N LEU A 86 -7.29 -6.99 -6.28
CA LEU A 86 -7.54 -7.01 -7.72
C LEU A 86 -8.95 -6.49 -8.09
N ASN A 87 -9.71 -5.94 -7.15
CA ASN A 87 -11.03 -5.39 -7.45
C ASN A 87 -10.90 -3.88 -7.72
N PRO A 88 -11.12 -3.41 -8.96
CA PRO A 88 -10.91 -2.02 -9.34
C PRO A 88 -11.93 -1.08 -8.67
N VAL A 89 -13.14 -1.59 -8.41
CA VAL A 89 -14.22 -0.89 -7.70
C VAL A 89 -14.46 -1.61 -6.36
N HIS A 90 -14.30 -0.89 -5.26
CA HIS A 90 -14.46 -1.41 -3.91
C HIS A 90 -14.69 -0.27 -2.90
N ALA A 91 -15.37 -0.56 -1.79
CA ALA A 91 -15.49 0.37 -0.66
C ALA A 91 -14.15 0.58 0.03
N SER A 92 -13.95 1.75 0.64
CA SER A 92 -12.86 1.94 1.60
C SER A 92 -13.24 1.32 2.95
N GLY A 93 -12.25 0.98 3.79
CA GLY A 93 -12.54 0.47 5.14
C GLY A 93 -13.11 1.51 6.10
N THR A 94 -13.34 2.73 5.64
CA THR A 94 -13.68 3.92 6.45
C THR A 94 -14.92 4.65 5.96
N ASP A 95 -15.40 4.35 4.75
CA ASP A 95 -16.56 5.00 4.12
C ASP A 95 -17.44 3.94 3.42
N ILE A 96 -18.73 4.22 3.29
CA ILE A 96 -19.69 3.47 2.48
C ILE A 96 -19.45 3.74 0.98
N SER A 97 -18.74 4.83 0.64
CA SER A 97 -18.43 5.17 -0.76
C SER A 97 -17.64 4.05 -1.46
N THR A 98 -18.30 3.46 -2.45
CA THR A 98 -17.73 2.42 -3.31
C THR A 98 -17.27 3.09 -4.59
N GLY A 99 -15.98 2.97 -4.87
CA GLY A 99 -15.35 3.64 -6.00
C GLY A 99 -14.01 3.03 -6.38
N ARG A 100 -13.26 3.75 -7.19
CA ARG A 100 -11.98 3.33 -7.77
C ARG A 100 -10.80 3.84 -6.96
N GLY A 101 -9.62 3.27 -7.20
CA GLY A 101 -8.41 3.64 -6.50
C GLY A 101 -8.28 3.01 -5.11
N ALA A 102 -7.05 3.01 -4.60
CA ALA A 102 -6.69 2.56 -3.27
C ALA A 102 -7.16 3.59 -2.25
N GLY A 103 -8.21 3.22 -1.52
CA GLY A 103 -8.88 4.08 -0.57
C GLY A 103 -8.57 3.78 0.90
N GLY A 104 -9.20 4.55 1.77
CA GLY A 104 -9.15 4.41 3.22
C GLY A 104 -7.91 4.98 3.88
N ASN A 105 -8.00 5.19 5.20
CA ASN A 105 -7.01 5.92 5.99
C ASN A 105 -5.57 5.40 5.89
N CYS A 106 -5.38 4.08 5.80
CA CYS A 106 -4.03 3.50 5.84
C CYS A 106 -3.30 3.68 4.51
N PHE A 107 -3.92 3.37 3.38
CA PHE A 107 -3.23 3.34 2.09
C PHE A 107 -2.79 4.72 1.62
N ILE A 108 -3.70 5.70 1.63
CA ILE A 108 -3.39 7.05 1.12
C ILE A 108 -2.33 7.72 2.00
N LYS A 109 -2.50 7.67 3.33
CA LYS A 109 -1.57 8.29 4.28
C LYS A 109 -0.20 7.61 4.27
N ASP A 110 -0.15 6.28 4.28
CA ASP A 110 1.12 5.58 4.37
C ASP A 110 1.93 5.72 3.07
N PHE A 111 1.27 5.78 1.90
CA PHE A 111 1.96 6.01 0.63
C PHE A 111 2.51 7.44 0.53
N ALA A 112 1.73 8.45 0.95
CA ALA A 112 2.18 9.84 1.02
C ALA A 112 3.40 9.99 1.95
N ALA A 113 3.35 9.36 3.13
CA ALA A 113 4.45 9.37 4.08
C ALA A 113 5.71 8.68 3.52
N LEU A 114 5.58 7.54 2.84
CA LEU A 114 6.71 6.87 2.20
C LEU A 114 7.33 7.75 1.10
N ARG A 115 6.51 8.40 0.27
CA ARG A 115 7.00 9.29 -0.79
C ARG A 115 7.78 10.47 -0.21
N LEU A 116 7.26 11.13 0.82
CA LEU A 116 7.95 12.24 1.49
C LEU A 116 9.26 11.78 2.14
N TYR A 117 9.26 10.63 2.79
CA TYR A 117 10.47 10.07 3.39
C TYR A 117 11.53 9.69 2.34
N ALA A 118 11.12 9.14 1.21
CA ALA A 118 11.99 8.88 0.07
C ALA A 118 12.63 10.15 -0.49
N GLU A 119 11.86 11.24 -0.57
CA GLU A 119 12.32 12.56 -1.02
C GLU A 119 13.32 13.17 -0.01
N GLU A 120 13.06 13.05 1.28
CA GLU A 120 13.97 13.47 2.35
C GLU A 120 15.31 12.72 2.33
N LEU A 121 15.29 11.40 2.07
CA LEU A 121 16.50 10.59 1.94
C LEU A 121 17.27 10.82 0.64
N GLY A 122 16.69 11.54 -0.33
CA GLY A 122 17.32 11.82 -1.61
C GLY A 122 17.54 10.57 -2.47
N ILE A 123 16.56 9.65 -2.52
CA ILE A 123 16.63 8.54 -3.47
C ILE A 123 16.62 9.06 -4.92
N ASP A 124 17.01 8.22 -5.88
CA ASP A 124 17.15 8.64 -7.26
C ASP A 124 15.85 9.19 -7.88
N THR A 125 16.00 10.08 -8.85
CA THR A 125 14.89 10.80 -9.48
C THR A 125 13.86 9.88 -10.11
N LEU A 126 14.27 8.78 -10.76
CA LEU A 126 13.33 7.87 -11.41
C LEU A 126 12.44 7.15 -10.39
N SER A 127 13.01 6.74 -9.26
CA SER A 127 12.25 6.17 -8.15
C SER A 127 11.27 7.18 -7.54
N LEU A 128 11.69 8.43 -7.32
CA LEU A 128 10.80 9.48 -6.82
C LEU A 128 9.65 9.79 -7.79
N ASP A 129 9.95 9.88 -9.08
CA ASP A 129 8.96 10.14 -10.12
C ASP A 129 7.93 9.01 -10.19
N PHE A 130 8.37 7.75 -10.08
CA PHE A 130 7.45 6.60 -10.01
C PHE A 130 6.46 6.73 -8.85
N LEU A 131 6.94 7.07 -7.64
CA LEU A 131 6.07 7.25 -6.47
C LEU A 131 5.11 8.42 -6.68
N LYS A 132 5.58 9.56 -7.20
CA LYS A 132 4.74 10.73 -7.50
C LYS A 132 3.65 10.41 -8.53
N ILE A 133 3.98 9.67 -9.58
CA ILE A 133 3.02 9.26 -10.62
C ILE A 133 1.99 8.27 -10.07
N ALA A 134 2.41 7.28 -9.29
CA ALA A 134 1.49 6.33 -8.66
C ALA A 134 0.50 7.04 -7.72
N GLU A 135 1.00 7.96 -6.89
CA GLU A 135 0.17 8.80 -6.01
C GLU A 135 -0.84 9.63 -6.82
N SER A 136 -0.36 10.35 -7.83
CA SER A 136 -1.19 11.20 -8.69
C SER A 136 -2.27 10.39 -9.40
N LYS A 137 -1.93 9.19 -9.89
CA LYS A 137 -2.90 8.30 -10.53
C LYS A 137 -3.96 7.81 -9.56
N ASN A 138 -3.60 7.57 -8.30
CA ASN A 138 -4.58 7.20 -7.29
C ASN A 138 -5.54 8.34 -6.96
N ILE A 139 -5.03 9.56 -6.80
CA ILE A 139 -5.84 10.77 -6.57
C ILE A 139 -6.84 10.95 -7.71
N ASP A 140 -6.41 10.81 -8.97
CA ASP A 140 -7.28 10.83 -10.15
C ASP A 140 -8.41 9.78 -10.09
N LEU A 141 -8.07 8.53 -9.71
CA LEU A 141 -9.08 7.46 -9.57
C LEU A 141 -10.10 7.75 -8.47
N LEU A 142 -9.64 8.24 -7.32
CA LEU A 142 -10.49 8.57 -6.16
C LEU A 142 -11.45 9.71 -6.50
N LYS A 143 -10.93 10.79 -7.10
CA LYS A 143 -11.72 11.93 -7.55
C LYS A 143 -12.79 11.56 -8.56
N ASN A 144 -12.40 10.84 -9.62
CA ASN A 144 -13.32 10.46 -10.69
C ASN A 144 -14.36 9.41 -10.28
N SER A 145 -14.30 8.90 -9.06
CA SER A 145 -15.27 7.96 -8.52
C SER A 145 -15.91 8.43 -7.21
N ASP A 146 -15.73 9.70 -6.86
CA ASP A 146 -16.28 10.34 -5.66
C ASP A 146 -15.97 9.54 -4.37
N LYS A 147 -14.76 8.98 -4.28
CA LYS A 147 -14.34 8.12 -3.17
C LYS A 147 -13.27 8.80 -2.31
N ASP A 148 -13.47 8.78 -1.00
CA ASP A 148 -12.51 9.29 0.00
C ASP A 148 -12.04 10.74 -0.24
N LEU A 149 -12.89 11.62 -0.78
CA LEU A 149 -12.54 13.00 -1.16
C LEU A 149 -12.05 13.85 0.03
N ASP A 150 -12.73 13.76 1.17
CA ASP A 150 -12.33 14.47 2.38
C ASP A 150 -10.95 14.02 2.88
N LEU A 151 -10.63 12.74 2.69
CA LEU A 151 -9.36 12.16 3.12
C LEU A 151 -8.21 12.65 2.24
N ILE A 152 -8.38 12.66 0.93
CA ILE A 152 -7.33 13.19 0.04
C ILE A 152 -7.14 14.69 0.26
N GLN A 153 -8.22 15.47 0.46
CA GLN A 153 -8.13 16.89 0.79
C GLN A 153 -7.34 17.13 2.09
N LYS A 154 -7.59 16.31 3.13
CA LYS A 154 -6.88 16.41 4.41
C LYS A 154 -5.38 16.09 4.29
N ILE A 155 -5.01 15.17 3.42
CA ILE A 155 -3.62 14.68 3.29
C ILE A 155 -2.81 15.58 2.35
N TYR A 156 -3.40 15.99 1.24
CA TYR A 156 -2.69 16.68 0.15
C TYR A 156 -3.03 18.17 0.04
N GLY A 157 -4.02 18.66 0.77
CA GLY A 157 -4.51 20.04 0.66
C GLY A 157 -5.46 20.22 -0.53
N ASP A 158 -5.52 21.44 -1.06
CA ASP A 158 -6.33 21.77 -2.24
C ASP A 158 -5.74 21.07 -3.47
N ILE A 159 -6.38 19.98 -3.89
CA ILE A 159 -6.02 19.20 -5.08
C ILE A 159 -7.10 19.30 -6.13
#